data_AF-A0A1Z4JR97-F1
#
_entry.id   AF-A0A1Z4JR97-F1
#
_cell.length_a   1.000
_cell.length_b   1.000
_cell.length_c   1.000
_cell.angle_alpha   90.00
_cell.angle_beta   90.00
_cell.angle_gamma   90.00
#
_symmetry.space_group_name_H-M   'P 1'
#
loop_
_entity.id
_entity.type
_entity.pdbx_description
1 polymer ?
#
loop_
_entity_poly.entity_id
_entity_poly.type
_entity_poly.pdbx_seq_one_letter_code
_entity_poly.pdbx_strand_id
1 'polypeptide(L)'
;MENVFEMALRLRSQGLSADTEEAGRMLLEKALALFQQAVNEMPDDAKRVFYLAMSHDILDMEQEAIPFYHRAIALELPLAQRFEANLYLASSYFNVGKLEQAEHHLVIAEHIRSNEGAVDDQGAFFDIASKIRGR
;
A
#
# COMPACT_ATOMS: atom_id res chain seq x y z
N MET A 1 -26.70 1.22 2.91
CA MET A 1 -26.07 -0.11 2.85
C MET A 1 -24.58 0.10 2.72
N GLU A 2 -23.77 -0.48 3.61
CA GLU A 2 -22.31 -0.49 3.51
C GLU A 2 -21.92 -1.30 2.25
N ASN A 3 -21.06 -0.77 1.39
CA ASN A 3 -20.56 -1.53 0.24
C ASN A 3 -19.34 -2.37 0.66
N VAL A 4 -18.96 -3.35 -0.16
CA VAL A 4 -17.87 -4.30 0.14
C VAL A 4 -16.55 -3.59 0.42
N PHE A 5 -16.28 -2.48 -0.28
CA PHE A 5 -15.06 -1.69 -0.11
C PHE A 5 -15.01 -0.99 1.26
N GLU A 6 -16.10 -0.37 1.70
CA GLU A 6 -16.19 0.26 3.03
C GLU A 6 -16.05 -0.78 4.16
N MET A 7 -16.64 -1.97 3.98
CA MET A 7 -16.47 -3.08 4.93
C MET A 7 -15.01 -3.54 5.01
N ALA A 8 -14.31 -3.61 3.88
CA ALA A 8 -12.89 -3.94 3.83
C ALA A 8 -12.03 -2.90 4.57
N LEU A 9 -12.29 -1.60 4.35
CA LEU A 9 -11.62 -0.50 5.05
C LEU A 9 -11.82 -0.60 6.56
N ARG A 10 -13.05 -0.88 7.01
CA ARG A 10 -13.36 -1.05 8.44
C ARG A 10 -12.60 -2.22 9.04
N LEU A 11 -12.61 -3.39 8.41
CA LEU A 11 -11.88 -4.56 8.90
C LEU A 11 -10.37 -4.32 8.92
N ARG A 12 -9.81 -3.66 7.91
CA ARG A 12 -8.40 -3.25 7.89
C ARG A 12 -8.08 -2.34 9.07
N SER A 13 -8.90 -1.31 9.30
CA SER A 13 -8.71 -0.39 10.43
C SER A 13 -8.74 -1.13 11.76
N GLN A 14 -9.67 -2.07 11.95
CA GLN A 14 -9.76 -2.90 13.16
C GLN A 14 -8.55 -3.82 13.30
N GLY A 15 -8.05 -4.38 12.19
CA GLY A 15 -6.87 -5.23 12.20
C GLY A 15 -5.61 -4.50 12.60
N LEU A 16 -5.44 -3.26 12.14
CA LEU A 16 -4.30 -2.39 12.49
C LEU A 16 -4.34 -1.88 13.95
N SER A 17 -5.51 -1.88 14.57
CA SER A 17 -5.70 -1.44 15.96
C SER A 17 -6.09 -2.58 16.90
N ALA A 18 -5.86 -3.84 16.50
CA ALA A 18 -6.25 -4.99 17.29
C ALA A 18 -5.35 -5.13 18.54
N ASP A 19 -5.94 -5.58 19.64
CA ASP A 19 -5.22 -5.77 20.91
C ASP A 19 -4.19 -6.92 20.85
N THR A 20 -4.37 -7.87 19.92
CA THR A 20 -3.44 -8.98 19.70
C THR A 20 -3.08 -9.13 18.23
N GLU A 21 -1.87 -9.65 17.98
CA GLU A 21 -1.36 -9.90 16.63
C GLU A 21 -2.24 -10.91 15.88
N GLU A 22 -2.70 -11.99 16.53
CA GLU A 22 -3.53 -13.01 15.89
C GLU A 22 -4.90 -12.45 15.47
N ALA A 23 -5.52 -11.64 16.33
CA ALA A 23 -6.77 -10.97 16.01
C ALA A 23 -6.58 -9.96 14.86
N GLY A 24 -5.48 -9.19 14.91
CA GLY A 24 -5.10 -8.25 13.88
C GLY A 24 -4.93 -8.92 12.52
N ARG A 25 -4.12 -9.97 12.47
CA ARG A 25 -3.84 -10.75 11.26
C ARG A 25 -5.11 -11.37 10.68
N MET A 26 -5.98 -11.94 11.51
CA MET A 26 -7.27 -12.49 11.05
C MET A 26 -8.18 -11.43 10.42
N LEU A 27 -8.22 -10.23 11.00
CA LEU A 27 -9.02 -9.13 10.47
C LEU A 27 -8.44 -8.59 9.15
N LEU A 28 -7.11 -8.53 9.04
CA LEU A 28 -6.40 -8.13 7.82
C LEU A 28 -6.61 -9.13 6.68
N GLU A 29 -6.57 -10.44 6.96
CA GLU A 29 -6.88 -11.48 5.96
C GLU A 29 -8.33 -11.39 5.47
N LYS A 30 -9.28 -11.11 6.36
CA LYS A 30 -10.68 -10.86 5.95
C LYS A 30 -10.81 -9.59 5.11
N ALA A 31 -10.10 -8.51 5.48
CA ALA A 31 -10.08 -7.29 4.69
C ALA A 31 -9.51 -7.53 3.29
N LEU A 32 -8.42 -8.31 3.17
CA LEU A 32 -7.81 -8.68 1.90
C LEU A 32 -8.81 -9.38 0.97
N ALA A 33 -9.57 -10.36 1.48
CA ALA A 33 -10.58 -11.07 0.69
C ALA A 33 -11.68 -10.11 0.17
N LEU A 34 -12.09 -9.13 0.99
CA LEU A 34 -13.08 -8.14 0.58
C LEU A 34 -12.52 -7.11 -0.39
N PHE A 35 -11.27 -6.68 -0.25
CA PHE A 35 -10.63 -5.82 -1.25
C PHE A 35 -10.52 -6.52 -2.60
N GLN A 36 -10.21 -7.81 -2.61
CA GLN A 36 -10.20 -8.61 -3.84
C GLN A 36 -11.58 -8.63 -4.49
N GLN A 37 -12.65 -8.82 -3.70
CA GLN A 37 -14.02 -8.72 -4.21
C GLN A 37 -14.33 -7.31 -4.74
N ALA A 38 -13.97 -6.26 -4.00
CA ALA A 38 -14.21 -4.87 -4.40
C ALA A 38 -13.52 -4.52 -5.72
N VAL A 39 -12.31 -5.03 -5.96
CA VAL A 39 -11.59 -4.89 -7.24
C VAL A 39 -12.25 -5.71 -8.33
N ASN A 40 -12.80 -6.89 -8.05
CA ASN A 40 -13.54 -7.67 -9.05
C ASN A 40 -14.82 -6.95 -9.50
N GLU A 41 -15.49 -6.22 -8.59
CA GLU A 41 -16.68 -5.42 -8.91
C GLU A 41 -16.34 -4.17 -9.74
N MET A 42 -15.20 -3.54 -9.47
CA MET A 42 -14.74 -2.33 -10.16
C MET A 42 -13.23 -2.42 -10.44
N PRO A 43 -12.83 -3.13 -11.51
CA PRO A 43 -11.43 -3.40 -11.80
C PRO A 43 -10.61 -2.14 -12.07
N ASP A 44 -11.23 -1.11 -12.63
CA ASP A 44 -10.52 0.11 -13.05
C ASP A 44 -10.56 1.22 -11.97
N ASP A 45 -11.06 0.92 -10.77
CA ASP A 45 -11.02 1.84 -9.63
C ASP A 45 -9.63 1.80 -8.98
N ALA A 46 -8.80 2.80 -9.31
CA ALA A 46 -7.43 2.95 -8.82
C ALA A 46 -7.33 2.83 -7.29
N LYS A 47 -8.28 3.42 -6.56
CA LYS A 47 -8.29 3.43 -5.10
C LYS A 47 -8.50 2.01 -4.56
N ARG A 48 -9.43 1.25 -5.13
CA ARG A 48 -9.66 -0.15 -4.71
C ARG A 48 -8.45 -1.02 -4.97
N VAL A 49 -7.83 -0.89 -6.15
CA VAL A 49 -6.61 -1.63 -6.50
C VAL A 49 -5.46 -1.28 -5.58
N PHE A 50 -5.32 0.00 -5.20
CA PHE A 50 -4.32 0.45 -4.24
C PHE A 50 -4.49 -0.18 -2.86
N TYR A 51 -5.70 -0.19 -2.30
CA TYR A 51 -5.93 -0.83 -1.00
C TYR A 51 -5.75 -2.35 -1.05
N LEU A 52 -6.05 -3.00 -2.18
CA LEU A 52 -5.72 -4.42 -2.37
C LEU A 52 -4.19 -4.64 -2.30
N ALA A 53 -3.40 -3.80 -2.98
CA ALA A 53 -1.94 -3.86 -2.91
C ALA A 53 -1.43 -3.69 -1.48
N MET A 54 -1.91 -2.66 -0.77
CA MET A 54 -1.55 -2.40 0.62
C MET A 54 -1.93 -3.53 1.57
N SER A 55 -3.06 -4.21 1.33
CA SER A 55 -3.46 -5.34 2.16
C SER A 55 -2.57 -6.55 1.98
N HIS A 56 -2.04 -6.78 0.78
CA HIS A 56 -0.99 -7.78 0.57
C HIS A 56 0.31 -7.38 1.28
N ASP A 57 0.75 -6.13 1.12
CA ASP A 57 2.00 -5.62 1.73
C ASP A 57 1.99 -5.73 3.26
N ILE A 58 0.89 -5.33 3.92
CA ILE A 58 0.72 -5.43 5.39
C ILE A 58 0.70 -6.88 5.89
N LEU A 59 0.39 -7.84 5.02
CA LEU A 59 0.39 -9.27 5.35
C LEU A 59 1.71 -9.97 4.95
N ASP A 60 2.76 -9.18 4.68
CA ASP A 60 4.08 -9.65 4.24
C ASP A 60 4.00 -10.50 2.94
N MET A 61 3.09 -10.11 2.04
CA MET A 61 2.88 -10.72 0.72
C MET A 61 3.38 -9.77 -0.37
N GLU A 62 4.66 -9.40 -0.32
CA GLU A 62 5.20 -8.32 -1.15
C GLU A 62 5.21 -8.67 -2.64
N GLN A 63 5.43 -9.95 -2.99
CA GLN A 63 5.40 -10.39 -4.38
C GLN A 63 4.02 -10.21 -5.02
N GLU A 64 2.97 -10.44 -4.25
CA GLU A 64 1.58 -10.25 -4.62
C GLU A 64 1.20 -8.77 -4.64
N ALA A 65 1.74 -7.96 -3.72
CA ALA A 65 1.45 -6.52 -3.64
C ALA A 65 1.97 -5.73 -4.86
N ILE A 66 3.20 -6.02 -5.30
CA ILE A 66 3.91 -5.31 -6.38
C ILE A 66 3.06 -5.09 -7.65
N PRO A 67 2.47 -6.12 -8.28
CA PRO A 67 1.67 -5.92 -9.50
C PRO A 67 0.44 -5.03 -9.28
N PHE A 68 -0.16 -5.06 -8.09
CA PHE A 68 -1.31 -4.21 -7.79
C PHE A 68 -0.92 -2.76 -7.55
N TYR A 69 0.23 -2.47 -6.94
CA TYR A 69 0.73 -1.10 -6.84
C TYR A 69 0.97 -0.47 -8.22
N HIS A 70 1.66 -1.20 -9.12
CA HIS A 70 1.85 -0.74 -10.50
C HIS A 70 0.53 -0.46 -11.21
N ARG A 71 -0.44 -1.38 -11.06
CA ARG A 71 -1.76 -1.22 -11.66
C ARG A 71 -2.50 0.00 -11.11
N ALA A 72 -2.47 0.23 -9.80
CA ALA A 72 -3.12 1.38 -9.19
C ALA A 72 -2.50 2.70 -9.67
N ILE A 73 -1.16 2.76 -9.76
CA ILE A 73 -0.44 3.93 -10.31
C ILE A 73 -0.86 4.17 -11.77
N ALA A 74 -0.93 3.11 -12.60
CA ALA A 74 -1.35 3.21 -14.00
C ALA A 74 -2.82 3.61 -14.20
N LEU A 75 -3.67 3.39 -13.19
CA LEU A 75 -5.07 3.84 -13.17
C LEU A 75 -5.24 5.27 -12.65
N GLU A 76 -4.15 6.04 -12.53
CA GLU A 76 -4.15 7.47 -12.16
C GLU A 76 -4.67 7.74 -10.74
N LEU A 77 -4.00 7.14 -9.74
CA LEU A 77 -4.25 7.47 -8.32
C LEU A 77 -4.17 8.99 -8.05
N PRO A 78 -4.98 9.55 -7.15
CA PRO A 78 -4.76 10.87 -6.58
C PRO A 78 -3.33 11.03 -6.04
N LEU A 79 -2.84 12.26 -6.04
CA LEU A 79 -1.45 12.58 -5.71
C LEU A 79 -0.94 11.95 -4.40
N ALA A 80 -1.68 12.12 -3.30
CA ALA A 80 -1.28 11.59 -2.00
C ALA A 80 -1.15 10.05 -2.03
N GLN A 81 -2.04 9.37 -2.75
CA GLN A 81 -2.00 7.92 -2.90
C GLN A 81 -0.90 7.47 -3.88
N ARG A 82 -0.53 8.29 -4.88
CA ARG A 82 0.63 8.00 -5.73
C ARG A 82 1.93 8.06 -4.94
N PHE A 83 2.06 9.00 -4.01
CA PHE A 83 3.18 9.03 -3.07
C PHE A 83 3.25 7.74 -2.24
N GLU A 84 2.14 7.40 -1.56
CA GLU A 84 2.06 6.19 -0.73
C GLU A 84 2.33 4.92 -1.55
N ALA A 85 1.74 4.81 -2.75
CA ALA A 85 1.93 3.66 -3.63
C ALA A 85 3.39 3.49 -4.03
N ASN A 86 4.10 4.56 -4.38
CA ASN A 86 5.53 4.47 -4.70
C ASN A 86 6.39 4.17 -3.48
N LEU A 87 6.05 4.74 -2.32
CA LEU A 87 6.77 4.49 -1.07
C LEU A 87 6.64 3.02 -0.63
N TYR A 88 5.41 2.48 -0.64
CA TYR A 88 5.18 1.08 -0.27
C TYR A 88 5.71 0.13 -1.33
N LEU A 89 5.58 0.44 -2.62
CA LEU A 89 6.21 -0.34 -3.68
C LEU A 89 7.74 -0.40 -3.55
N ALA A 90 8.38 0.70 -3.13
CA ALA A 90 9.81 0.70 -2.80
C ALA A 90 10.12 -0.25 -1.64
N SER A 91 9.30 -0.24 -0.57
CA SER A 91 9.41 -1.18 0.56
C SER A 91 9.20 -2.63 0.13
N SER A 92 8.16 -2.93 -0.66
CA SER A 92 7.90 -4.28 -1.16
C SER A 92 9.06 -4.79 -2.02
N TYR A 93 9.60 -3.96 -2.92
CA TYR A 93 10.81 -4.31 -3.70
C TYR A 93 12.04 -4.55 -2.82
N PHE A 94 12.20 -3.74 -1.78
CA PHE A 94 13.27 -3.90 -0.80
C PHE A 94 13.18 -5.27 -0.10
N ASN A 95 11.98 -5.67 0.36
CA ASN A 95 11.76 -6.93 1.08
C ASN A 95 12.03 -8.16 0.19
N VAL A 96 11.70 -8.07 -1.11
CA VAL A 96 12.01 -9.16 -2.08
C VAL A 96 13.43 -9.10 -2.67
N GLY A 97 14.30 -8.22 -2.15
CA GLY A 97 15.71 -8.13 -2.54
C GLY A 97 16.00 -7.41 -3.86
N LYS A 98 15.02 -6.70 -4.42
CA LYS A 98 15.13 -5.96 -5.69
C LYS A 98 15.55 -4.50 -5.44
N LEU A 99 16.83 -4.31 -5.13
CA LEU A 99 17.38 -3.03 -4.64
C LEU A 99 17.22 -1.87 -5.63
N GLU A 100 17.56 -2.09 -6.90
CA GLU A 100 17.49 -1.04 -7.92
C GLU A 100 16.06 -0.51 -8.08
N GLN A 101 15.06 -1.40 -8.08
CA GLN A 101 13.66 -1.03 -8.14
C GLN A 101 13.20 -0.31 -6.86
N ALA A 102 13.68 -0.75 -5.69
CA ALA A 102 13.39 -0.09 -4.43
C ALA A 102 13.89 1.37 -4.42
N GLU A 103 15.14 1.59 -4.83
CA GLU A 103 15.72 2.94 -4.96
C GLU A 103 14.96 3.80 -5.97
N HIS A 104 14.64 3.23 -7.14
CA HIS A 104 13.89 3.92 -8.19
C HIS A 104 12.55 4.47 -7.67
N HIS A 105 11.74 3.63 -7.04
CA HIS A 105 10.43 4.04 -6.52
C HIS A 105 10.53 4.97 -5.31
N LEU A 106 11.59 4.84 -4.49
CA LEU A 106 11.85 5.78 -3.40
C LEU A 106 12.14 7.20 -3.93
N VAL A 107 12.92 7.32 -4.99
CA VAL A 107 13.20 8.62 -5.64
C VAL A 107 11.92 9.26 -6.19
N ILE A 108 11.03 8.45 -6.79
CA ILE A 108 9.73 8.94 -7.26
C ILE A 108 8.90 9.45 -6.08
N ALA A 109 8.80 8.69 -4.99
CA ALA A 109 8.08 9.11 -3.79
C ALA A 109 8.66 10.42 -3.22
N GLU A 110 9.99 10.54 -3.14
CA GLU A 110 10.65 11.76 -2.68
C GLU A 110 10.38 12.98 -3.57
N HIS A 111 10.35 12.77 -4.89
CA HIS A 111 10.03 13.82 -5.85
C HIS A 111 8.60 14.34 -5.65
N ILE A 112 7.63 13.42 -5.52
CA ILE A 112 6.22 13.77 -5.25
C ILE A 112 6.11 14.56 -3.95
N ARG A 113 6.74 14.07 -2.88
CA ARG A 113 6.73 14.71 -1.56
C ARG A 113 7.31 16.13 -1.60
N SER A 114 8.43 16.30 -2.30
CA SER A 114 9.20 17.56 -2.28
C SER A 114 8.59 18.63 -3.18
N ASN A 115 7.97 18.24 -4.30
CA ASN A 115 7.48 19.19 -5.29
C ASN A 115 6.01 19.56 -5.11
N GLU A 116 5.20 18.68 -4.55
CA GLU A 116 3.75 18.88 -4.52
C GLU A 116 3.22 19.27 -3.13
N GLY A 117 4.11 19.41 -2.13
CA GLY A 117 3.87 20.13 -0.87
C GLY A 117 2.70 19.64 -0.02
N ALA A 118 2.11 18.48 -0.33
CA ALA A 118 0.76 18.12 0.09
C ALA A 118 0.64 16.74 0.75
N VAL A 119 1.75 16.12 1.15
CA VAL A 119 1.71 14.82 1.82
C VAL A 119 2.24 14.94 3.23
N ASP A 120 1.32 14.87 4.20
CA ASP A 120 1.63 14.67 5.60
C ASP A 120 2.16 13.24 5.76
N ASP A 121 3.48 13.07 5.63
CA ASP A 121 4.13 11.79 5.88
C ASP A 121 4.34 11.64 7.39
N GLN A 122 3.74 10.62 8.00
CA GLN A 122 3.81 10.34 9.44
C GLN A 122 5.17 9.74 9.87
N GLY A 123 6.25 10.03 9.15
CA GLY A 123 7.60 9.48 9.40
C GLY A 123 7.93 8.20 8.63
N ALA A 124 6.92 7.52 8.06
CA ALA A 124 7.11 6.28 7.31
C ALA A 124 8.09 6.44 6.13
N PHE A 125 8.11 7.62 5.48
CA PHE A 125 9.07 7.89 4.41
C PHE A 125 10.51 7.80 4.90
N PHE A 126 10.84 8.49 5.99
CA PHE A 126 12.21 8.52 6.51
C PHE A 126 12.66 7.15 6.99
N ASP A 127 11.78 6.36 7.61
CA ASP A 127 12.08 4.99 8.04
C ASP A 127 12.40 4.08 6.85
N ILE A 128 11.57 4.10 5.81
CA ILE A 128 11.78 3.30 4.59
C ILE A 128 13.01 3.79 3.83
N ALA A 129 13.17 5.11 3.70
CA ALA A 129 14.32 5.71 3.02
C ALA A 129 15.63 5.36 3.73
N SER A 130 15.66 5.43 5.06
CA SER A 130 16.81 5.05 5.88
C SER A 130 17.14 3.57 5.70
N LYS A 131 16.13 2.69 5.73
CA LYS A 131 16.33 1.25 5.45
C LYS A 131 16.92 1.02 4.07
N ILE A 132 16.35 1.61 3.01
CA ILE A 132 16.78 1.42 1.62
C ILE A 132 18.19 1.98 1.38
N ARG A 133 18.48 3.19 1.88
CA ARG A 133 19.76 3.89 1.64
C ARG A 133 20.87 3.44 2.58
N GLY A 134 20.51 2.95 3.76
CA GLY A 134 21.41 2.44 4.78
C GLY A 134 21.63 0.93 4.73
N ARG A 135 21.20 0.26 3.65
CA ARG A 135 21.57 -1.12 3.36
C ARG A 135 23.07 -1.28 3.25
#